data_AF-A0A132P8K0-F1
#
_entry.id   AF-A0A132P8K0-F1
#
_cell.length_a   1.000
_cell.length_b   1.000
_cell.length_c   1.000
_cell.angle_alpha   90.00
_cell.angle_beta   90.00
_cell.angle_gamma   90.00
#
_symmetry.space_group_name_H-M   'P 1'
#
loop_
_entity.id
_entity.type
_entity.pdbx_description
1 polymer ?
#
loop_
_entity_poly.entity_id
_entity_poly.type
_entity_poly.pdbx_seq_one_letter_code
_entity_poly.pdbx_strand_id
1 'polypeptide(L)' 'MATRGRKSTPTAMKKLEGNPGNRPLNAKESTPEKKAPTCPKWLEPEAKKEWKRLAKQMEAIGILTDVDMAAFAG' A
#
# COMPACT_ATOMS: atom_id res chain seq x y z
N MET A 1 -32.15 15.08 2.59
CA MET A 1 -31.20 13.96 2.50
C MET A 1 -30.43 13.91 3.81
N ALA A 2 -30.48 12.81 4.56
CA ALA A 2 -29.83 12.74 5.86
C ALA A 2 -28.29 12.72 5.69
N THR A 3 -27.60 13.60 6.41
CA THR A 3 -26.13 13.67 6.43
C THR A 3 -25.59 12.31 6.86
N ARG A 4 -24.84 11.63 5.99
CA ARG A 4 -24.25 10.32 6.28
C ARG A 4 -23.41 10.44 7.56
N GLY A 5 -23.62 9.54 8.51
CA GLY A 5 -22.84 9.49 9.75
C GLY A 5 -21.33 9.32 9.52
N ARG A 6 -20.55 9.24 10.60
CA ARG A 6 -19.08 9.11 10.55
C ARG A 6 -18.64 8.09 9.49
N LYS A 7 -17.60 8.44 8.71
CA LYS A 7 -16.97 7.52 7.76
C LYS A 7 -16.60 6.23 8.49
N SER A 8 -16.85 5.09 7.85
CA SER A 8 -16.52 3.79 8.43
C SER A 8 -15.03 3.68 8.68
N THR A 9 -14.64 3.11 9.82
CA THR A 9 -13.24 2.71 10.05
C THR A 9 -12.76 1.77 8.94
N PRO A 10 -11.53 1.94 8.44
CA PRO A 10 -10.95 1.08 7.42
C PRO A 10 -10.94 -0.40 7.85
N THR A 11 -11.05 -1.32 6.89
CA THR A 11 -11.11 -2.76 7.18
C THR A 11 -9.81 -3.26 7.82
N ALA A 12 -8.67 -2.66 7.50
CA ALA A 12 -7.40 -2.96 8.17
C ALA A 12 -7.45 -2.70 9.68
N MET A 13 -8.01 -1.56 10.11
CA MET A 13 -8.18 -1.22 11.52
C MET A 13 -9.18 -2.15 12.21
N LYS A 14 -10.32 -2.44 11.55
CA LYS A 14 -11.32 -3.38 12.09
C LYS A 14 -10.77 -4.79 12.28
N LYS A 15 -9.86 -5.24 11.41
CA LYS A 15 -9.19 -6.54 11.58
C LYS A 15 -8.25 -6.54 12.79
N LEU A 16 -7.49 -5.47 13.00
CA LEU A 16 -6.60 -5.32 14.15
C LEU A 16 -7.37 -5.22 15.48
N GLU A 17 -8.50 -4.52 15.48
CA GLU A 17 -9.35 -4.33 16.67
C GLU A 17 -10.27 -5.54 16.97
N GLY A 18 -10.21 -6.61 16.17
CA GLY A 18 -11.03 -7.82 16.38
C GLY A 18 -12.50 -7.68 15.99
N ASN A 19 -12.84 -6.70 15.13
CA ASN A 19 -14.20 -6.42 14.65
C ASN A 19 -15.24 -6.30 15.79
N PRO A 20 -15.11 -5.31 16.69
CA PRO A 20 -15.96 -5.20 17.89
C PRO A 20 -17.46 -5.06 17.56
N GLY A 21 -17.79 -4.59 16.36
CA GLY A 21 -19.17 -4.47 15.90
C GLY A 21 -19.77 -5.75 15.29
N ASN A 22 -18.98 -6.83 15.12
CA ASN A 22 -19.36 -8.09 14.46
C ASN A 22 -20.05 -7.94 13.09
N ARG A 23 -19.87 -6.79 12.42
CA ARG A 23 -20.43 -6.55 11.09
C ARG A 23 -19.53 -7.19 10.03
N PRO A 24 -20.07 -7.66 8.89
CA PRO A 24 -19.27 -8.14 7.78
C PRO A 24 -18.24 -7.10 7.35
N LEU A 25 -16.98 -7.52 7.21
CA LEU A 25 -15.90 -6.67 6.73
C LEU A 25 -16.04 -6.40 5.23
N ASN A 26 -15.60 -5.23 4.77
CA ASN A 26 -15.67 -4.90 3.36
C ASN A 26 -14.58 -5.66 2.59
N ALA A 27 -14.97 -6.68 1.82
CA ALA A 27 -14.05 -7.45 0.98
C ALA A 27 -13.62 -6.69 -0.30
N LYS A 28 -14.23 -5.55 -0.61
CA LYS A 28 -13.91 -4.73 -1.79
C LYS A 28 -12.87 -3.64 -1.51
N GLU A 29 -12.29 -3.59 -0.30
CA GLU A 29 -11.16 -2.70 -0.07
C GLU A 29 -9.96 -3.21 -0.85
N SER A 30 -9.38 -2.32 -1.67
CA SER A 30 -8.15 -2.59 -2.40
C SER A 30 -7.01 -2.82 -1.41
N THR A 31 -6.57 -4.07 -1.28
CA THR A 31 -5.32 -4.42 -0.61
C THR A 31 -4.22 -4.47 -1.67
N PRO A 32 -3.33 -3.47 -1.73
CA PRO A 32 -2.24 -3.49 -2.70
C PRO A 32 -1.30 -4.67 -2.40
N GLU A 33 -0.81 -5.32 -3.46
CA GLU A 33 0.12 -6.43 -3.29
C GLU A 33 1.46 -5.89 -2.79
N LYS A 34 2.03 -6.55 -1.77
CA LYS A 34 3.34 -6.21 -1.19
C LYS A 34 4.47 -6.66 -2.09
N LYS A 35 4.55 -6.08 -3.28
CA LYS A 35 5.55 -6.36 -4.29
C LYS A 35 6.24 -5.07 -4.68
N ALA A 36 7.55 -5.13 -4.89
CA ALA A 36 8.27 -3.95 -5.37
C ALA A 36 7.74 -3.52 -6.76
N PRO A 37 7.48 -2.21 -6.96
CA PRO A 37 7.08 -1.69 -8.25
C PRO A 37 8.23 -1.82 -9.26
N THR A 38 7.88 -1.98 -10.53
CA THR A 38 8.86 -2.06 -11.62
C THR A 38 9.61 -0.73 -11.75
N CYS A 39 10.93 -0.78 -11.93
CA CYS A 39 11.76 0.41 -12.07
C CYS A 39 11.28 1.29 -13.23
N PRO A 40 10.96 2.59 -12.99
CA PRO A 40 10.48 3.49 -14.02
C PRO A 40 11.53 3.73 -15.10
N LYS A 41 11.10 3.78 -16.36
CA LYS A 41 12.00 4.01 -17.50
C LYS A 41 12.62 5.41 -17.51
N TRP A 42 11.90 6.39 -16.95
CA TRP A 42 12.27 7.80 -16.92
C TRP A 42 13.29 8.17 -15.83
N LEU A 43 13.70 7.22 -14.98
CA LEU A 43 14.76 7.47 -13.99
C LEU A 43 16.14 7.63 -14.65
N GLU A 44 16.95 8.52 -14.07
CA GLU A 44 18.37 8.68 -14.38
C GLU A 44 19.16 7.37 -14.15
N PRO A 45 20.29 7.15 -14.84
CA PRO A 45 21.08 5.92 -14.73
C PRO A 45 21.56 5.60 -13.31
N GLU A 46 21.92 6.62 -12.54
CA GLU A 46 22.33 6.49 -11.14
C GLU A 46 21.15 6.14 -10.24
N ALA A 47 20.01 6.81 -10.44
CA ALA A 47 18.78 6.52 -9.73
C ALA A 47 18.31 5.08 -10.00
N LYS A 48 18.47 4.55 -11.23
CA LYS A 48 18.14 3.14 -11.54
C LYS A 48 19.01 2.14 -10.77
N LYS A 49 20.27 2.48 -10.46
CA LYS A 49 21.14 1.63 -9.64
C LYS A 49 20.65 1.60 -8.20
N GLU A 50 20.36 2.78 -7.64
CA GLU A 50 19.82 2.89 -6.28
C GLU A 50 18.45 2.24 -6.14
N TRP A 51 17.57 2.40 -7.15
CA TRP A 51 16.29 1.71 -7.22
C TRP A 51 16.45 0.20 -7.08
N LYS A 52 17.35 -0.42 -7.85
CA LYS A 52 17.57 -1.87 -7.80
C LYS A 52 18.15 -2.33 -6.45
N ARG A 53 19.01 -1.52 -5.83
CA ARG A 53 19.60 -1.81 -4.52
C ARG A 53 18.54 -1.76 -3.42
N LEU A 54 17.79 -0.66 -3.35
CA LEU A 54 16.83 -0.38 -2.30
C LEU A 54 15.52 -1.17 -2.48
N ALA A 55 15.00 -1.30 -3.70
CA ALA A 55 13.76 -2.04 -3.96
C ALA A 55 13.86 -3.49 -3.47
N LYS A 56 15.01 -4.14 -3.67
CA LYS A 56 15.25 -5.52 -3.22
C LYS A 56 15.20 -5.64 -1.69
N GLN A 57 15.77 -4.66 -0.97
CA GLN A 57 15.74 -4.67 0.50
C GLN A 57 14.33 -4.37 1.02
N MET A 58 13.64 -3.41 0.42
CA MET A 58 12.30 -3.00 0.84
C MET A 58 11.23 -4.03 0.48
N GLU A 59 11.40 -4.80 -0.61
CA GLU A 59 10.58 -5.97 -0.95
C GLU A 59 10.78 -7.08 0.09
N ALA A 60 12.02 -7.37 0.49
CA ALA A 60 12.32 -8.37 1.50
C ALA A 60 11.71 -8.04 2.89
N ILE A 61 11.62 -6.75 3.22
CA ILE A 61 10.97 -6.27 4.45
C ILE A 61 9.44 -6.20 4.29
N GLY A 62 8.92 -6.23 3.06
CA GLY A 62 7.49 -6.21 2.76
C GLY A 62 6.82 -4.84 2.97
N ILE A 63 7.60 -3.77 2.86
CA ILE A 63 7.14 -2.37 3.01
C ILE A 63 6.80 -1.71 1.68
N LEU A 64 7.33 -2.22 0.55
CA LEU A 64 6.92 -1.76 -0.77
C LEU A 64 5.68 -2.49 -1.25
N THR A 65 4.75 -1.72 -1.76
CA THR A 65 3.58 -2.17 -2.50
C THR A 65 3.66 -1.72 -3.95
N ASP A 66 2.86 -2.36 -4.81
CA ASP A 66 2.77 -2.07 -6.24
C ASP A 66 2.43 -0.60 -6.56
N VAL A 67 1.74 0.09 -5.65
CA VAL A 67 1.36 1.50 -5.78
C VAL A 67 2.43 2.49 -5.33
N ASP A 68 3.48 2.03 -4.64
CA ASP A 68 4.51 2.91 -4.08
C ASP A 68 5.54 3.41 -5.11
N MET A 69 5.27 3.20 -6.41
CA MET A 69 6.17 3.60 -7.50
C MET A 69 6.53 5.09 -7.44
N ALA A 70 5.54 5.97 -7.27
CA ALA A 70 5.78 7.41 -7.24
C ALA A 70 6.52 7.85 -5.97
N ALA A 71 6.19 7.26 -4.83
CA ALA A 71 6.84 7.56 -3.55
C ALA A 71 8.30 7.10 -3.53
N PHE A 72 8.62 6.01 -4.23
CA PHE A 72 9.97 5.46 -4.32
C PHE A 72 10.82 6.07 -5.45
N ALA A 73 10.20 6.83 -6.36
CA ALA A 73 10.87 7.48 -7.51
C ALA A 73 11.25 8.95 -7.28
N GLY A 74 10.97 9.50 -6.09
CA GLY A 74 11.23 10.88 -5.70
C GLY A 74 12.60 11.08 -5.04
#